data_AF-A0A822IRJ7-F1
#
_entry.id   AF-A0A822IRJ7-F1
#
_cell.length_a   1.000
_cell.length_b   1.000
_cell.length_c   1.000
_cell.angle_alpha   90.00
_cell.angle_beta   90.00
_cell.angle_gamma   90.00
#
_symmetry.space_group_name_H-M   'P 1'
#
loop_
_entity.id
_entity.type
_entity.pdbx_description
1 polymer ?
#
loop_
_entity_poly.entity_id
_entity_poly.type
_entity_poly.pdbx_seq_one_letter_code
_entity_poly.pdbx_strand_id
1 'polypeptide(L)' 'MWVMSFFIRFARQWIAGETLDDAIITAKKANNRGIGAIINFLGEHVKDKDEAEKNKIGECNRFC' A
#
# COMPACT_ATOMS: atom_id res chain seq x y z
N MET A 1 20.38 -10.64 11.47
CA MET A 1 19.33 -9.74 12.02
C MET A 1 19.73 -8.25 11.97
N TRP A 2 20.44 -7.79 10.93
CA TRP A 2 20.85 -6.37 10.76
C TRP A 2 20.59 -5.88 9.33
N VAL A 3 20.74 -6.78 8.35
CA VAL A 3 20.56 -6.51 6.92
C VAL A 3 19.11 -6.11 6.57
N MET A 4 18.08 -6.82 7.06
CA MET A 4 16.68 -6.52 6.70
C MET A 4 16.19 -5.13 7.14
N SER A 5 16.63 -4.63 8.31
CA SER A 5 16.16 -3.34 8.84
C SER A 5 16.60 -2.15 7.98
N PHE A 6 17.79 -2.24 7.38
CA PHE A 6 18.30 -1.22 6.49
C PHE A 6 17.46 -1.15 5.21
N PHE A 7 17.23 -2.29 4.54
CA PHE A 7 16.43 -2.34 3.30
C PHE A 7 15.00 -1.85 3.48
N ILE A 8 14.35 -2.16 4.60
CA ILE A 8 12.99 -1.66 4.89
C ILE A 8 12.99 -0.13 5.00
N ARG A 9 14.02 0.50 5.59
CA ARG A 9 14.11 1.97 5.63
C ARG A 9 14.22 2.60 4.24
N PHE A 10 14.88 1.95 3.29
CA PHE A 10 14.90 2.41 1.88
C PHE A 10 13.58 2.14 1.18
N ALA A 11 12.88 1.05 1.47
CA ALA A 11 11.58 0.75 0.87
C ALA A 11 10.48 1.73 1.34
N ARG A 12 10.54 2.18 2.60
CA ARG A 12 9.56 3.11 3.20
C ARG A 12 9.47 4.49 2.55
N GLN A 13 10.45 4.89 1.73
CA GLN A 13 10.34 6.11 0.94
C GLN A 13 9.40 5.92 -0.29
N TRP A 14 9.18 4.67 -0.71
CA TRP A 14 8.39 4.29 -1.88
C TRP A 14 7.06 3.62 -1.51
N ILE A 15 6.93 3.10 -0.29
CA ILE A 15 5.76 2.36 0.19
C ILE A 15 5.20 3.06 1.43
N ALA A 16 3.91 3.42 1.40
CA ALA A 16 3.25 4.15 2.48
C ALA A 16 3.11 3.32 3.78
N GLY A 17 3.01 1.99 3.65
CA GLY A 17 2.94 1.04 4.75
C GLY A 17 2.47 -0.33 4.24
N GLU A 18 2.27 -1.27 5.17
CA GLU A 18 1.78 -2.62 4.86
C GLU A 18 0.25 -2.70 4.92
N THR A 19 -0.40 -1.70 5.52
CA THR A 19 -1.86 -1.67 5.70
C THR A 19 -2.51 -0.51 4.96
N LEU A 20 -3.82 -0.66 4.73
CA LEU A 20 -4.68 0.40 4.21
C LEU A 20 -4.62 1.68 5.06
N ASP A 21 -4.71 1.54 6.38
CA ASP A 21 -4.73 2.68 7.30
C ASP A 21 -3.43 3.49 7.22
N ASP A 22 -2.28 2.81 7.08
CA ASP A 22 -0.99 3.47 6.86
C ASP A 22 -0.98 4.30 5.57
N ALA A 23 -1.56 3.76 4.50
CA ALA A 23 -1.69 4.44 3.22
C ALA A 23 -2.60 5.68 3.33
N ILE A 24 -3.73 5.58 4.03
CA ILE A 24 -4.67 6.69 4.24
C ILE A 24 -4.01 7.79 5.08
N ILE A 25 -3.33 7.45 6.17
CA ILE A 25 -2.64 8.43 7.02
C ILE A 25 -1.58 9.19 6.21
N THR A 26 -0.83 8.47 5.36
CA THR A 26 0.20 9.06 4.50
C THR A 26 -0.41 9.98 3.44
N ALA A 27 -1.51 9.55 2.80
CA ALA A 27 -2.24 10.38 1.84
C ALA A 27 -2.76 11.67 2.48
N LYS A 28 -3.39 11.59 3.66
CA LYS A 28 -3.86 12.78 4.41
C LYS A 28 -2.72 13.74 4.75
N LYS A 29 -1.54 13.22 5.14
CA LYS A 29 -0.35 14.05 5.39
C LYS A 29 0.12 14.77 4.12
N ALA A 30 0.05 14.12 2.96
CA ALA A 30 0.37 14.74 1.67
C ALA A 30 -0.68 15.79 1.28
N ASN A 31 -1.97 15.50 1.45
CA ASN A 31 -3.06 16.44 1.18
C ASN A 31 -2.95 17.69 2.04
N ASN A 32 -2.63 17.56 3.33
CA ASN A 32 -2.41 18.69 4.23
C ASN A 32 -1.22 19.58 3.80
N ARG A 33 -0.32 19.07 2.96
CA ARG A 33 0.78 19.84 2.35
C ARG A 33 0.43 20.38 0.96
N GLY A 34 -0.82 20.24 0.52
CA GLY A 34 -1.29 20.65 -0.81
C GLY A 34 -0.91 19.68 -1.93
N ILE A 35 -0.46 18.46 -1.61
CA ILE A 35 -0.05 17.46 -2.59
C ILE A 35 -1.18 16.44 -2.74
N GLY A 36 -1.68 16.25 -3.96
CA GLY A 36 -2.61 15.16 -4.28
C GLY A 36 -1.93 13.80 -4.15
N ALA A 37 -2.61 12.82 -3.57
CA ALA A 37 -2.08 11.47 -3.38
C ALA A 37 -3.01 10.45 -4.05
N ILE A 38 -2.40 9.43 -4.67
CA ILE A 38 -3.08 8.26 -5.23
C ILE A 38 -2.61 7.06 -4.42
N ILE A 39 -3.55 6.29 -3.89
CA ILE A 39 -3.22 5.07 -3.15
C ILE A 39 -3.31 3.89 -4.10
N ASN A 40 -2.25 3.09 -4.15
CA ASN A 40 -2.18 1.88 -4.96
C ASN A 40 -1.86 0.69 -4.05
N PHE A 41 -2.70 -0.33 -4.09
CA PHE A 41 -2.46 -1.57 -3.37
C PHE A 41 -1.52 -2.46 -4.18
N LEU A 42 -0.35 -2.75 -3.61
CA LEU A 42 0.65 -3.61 -4.25
C LEU A 42 0.34 -5.06 -3.91
N GLY A 43 -0.30 -5.78 -4.82
CA GLY A 43 -0.51 -7.23 -4.71
C GLY A 43 0.70 -8.00 -5.22
N GLU A 44 1.19 -8.98 -4.46
CA GLU A 44 2.14 -9.97 -4.97
C GLU A 44 1.45 -10.87 -6.00
N HIS A 45 2.23 -11.43 -6.93
CA HIS A 45 1.78 -12.24 -8.07
C HIS A 45 0.60 -13.15 -7.69
N VAL A 46 -0.60 -12.79 -8.15
CA VAL A 46 -1.79 -13.62 -7.96
C VAL A 46 -1.58 -14.91 -8.73
N LYS A 47 -1.47 -16.04 -8.02
CA LYS A 47 -1.18 -17.34 -8.66
C LYS A 47 -2.44 -18.08 -9.07
N ASP A 48 -3.57 -17.75 -8.44
CA ASP A 48 -4.85 -18.42 -8.66
C ASP A 48 -6.01 -17.42 -8.79
N LYS A 49 -7.04 -17.79 -9.56
CA LYS A 49 -8.21 -16.95 -9.79
C LYS A 49 -8.97 -16.63 -8.50
N ASP A 50 -9.00 -17.53 -7.54
CA ASP A 50 -9.68 -17.33 -6.26
C ASP A 50 -8.99 -16.27 -5.39
N GLU A 51 -7.66 -16.16 -5.50
CA GLU A 51 -6.87 -15.11 -4.86
C GLU A 51 -7.10 -13.75 -5.52
N ALA A 52 -7.23 -13.72 -6.85
CA ALA A 52 -7.61 -12.52 -7.60
C ALA A 52 -9.01 -12.02 -7.19
N GLU A 53 -9.99 -12.92 -7.06
CA GLU A 53 -11.34 -12.54 -6.66
C GLU A 53 -11.41 -12.02 -5.23
N LYS A 54 -10.63 -12.59 -4.29
CA LYS A 54 -10.50 -12.02 -2.94
C LYS A 54 -9.89 -10.60 -2.96
N ASN A 55 -8.86 -10.38 -3.78
CA ASN A 55 -8.23 -9.06 -3.93
C ASN A 55 -9.20 -8.02 -4.55
N LYS A 56 -10.06 -8.43 -5.49
CA LYS A 56 -11.09 -7.58 -6.09
C LYS A 56 -12.21 -7.23 -5.11
N ILE A 57 -12.76 -8.23 -4.43
CA ILE A 57 -14.01 -8.12 -3.66
C ILE A 57 -13.77 -7.51 -2.28
N GLY A 58 -12.63 -7.78 -1.64
CA GLY A 58 -12.35 -7.35 -0.27
C GLY A 58 -11.81 -5.92 -0.11
N GLU A 59 -11.01 -5.44 -1.06
CA GLU A 59 -10.21 -4.21 -0.87
C GLU A 59 -10.28 -3.23 -2.03
N CYS A 60 -10.31 -3.67 -3.30
CA CYS A 60 -10.40 -2.77 -4.44
C CYS A 60 -11.71 -1.96 -4.48
N ASN A 61 -12.86 -2.58 -4.13
CA ASN A 61 -14.15 -1.87 -4.01
C ASN A 61 -14.24 -0.85 -2.86
N ARG A 62 -13.27 -0.83 -1.94
CA ARG A 62 -13.14 0.24 -0.93
C ARG A 62 -12.34 1.44 -1.43
N PHE A 63 -11.69 1.31 -2.59
CA PHE A 63 -10.77 2.28 -3.18
C PHE A 63 -11.22 2.84 -4.53
N CYS A 64 -12.05 2.12 -5.28
CA CYS A 64 -12.78 2.64 -6.44
C CYS A 64 -13.90 3.59 -6.00
#